data_AF-X0ZSM7-F1
#
_entry.id   AF-X0ZSM7-F1
#
_cell.length_a   1.000
_cell.length_b   1.000
_cell.length_c   1.000
_cell.angle_alpha   90.00
_cell.angle_beta   90.00
_cell.angle_gamma   90.00
#
_symmetry.space_group_name_H-M   'P 1'
#
loop_
_entity.id
_entity.type
_entity.pdbx_description
1 polymer ?
#
loop_
_entity_poly.entity_id
_entity_poly.type
_entity_poly.pdbx_seq_one_letter_code
_entity_poly.pdbx_strand_id
1 'polypeptide(L)'
;MAKRANDLILRDRLQFTLDGSGDLPVNYGRIDLSDYVSVVRDEGLQIKEITYQLRNTSPTNQTAVFNPVLCDATEAFASMQIFATTTAYESATDVGIASSNVLNNYTLTTNRFGDAVEFAIWENQERFRGVYDLHPDGYTVVTDLLIGVAANDCNALAGATVELDIMIIAEPRKVNKKDLERMLAQATDL
;
A
#
# COMPACT_ATOMS: atom_id res chain seq x y z
N MET A 1 1.75 8.40 -17.84
CA MET A 1 1.70 6.93 -18.02
C MET A 1 2.79 6.57 -19.03
N ALA A 2 3.92 6.02 -18.54
CA ALA A 2 5.27 6.08 -19.12
C ALA A 2 5.68 7.47 -19.62
N LYS A 3 6.32 8.27 -18.76
CA LYS A 3 6.76 9.63 -19.10
C LYS A 3 8.04 9.63 -19.95
N ARG A 4 8.86 8.57 -19.84
CA ARG A 4 10.10 8.37 -20.59
C ARG A 4 10.10 7.02 -21.31
N ALA A 5 10.86 6.92 -22.40
CA ALA A 5 10.94 5.72 -23.23
C ALA A 5 11.44 4.46 -22.49
N ASN A 6 12.06 4.63 -21.31
CA ASN A 6 12.64 3.55 -20.51
C ASN A 6 11.82 3.22 -19.24
N ASP A 7 10.64 3.84 -19.06
CA ASP A 7 9.80 3.57 -17.91
C ASP A 7 9.16 2.17 -18.03
N LEU A 8 9.34 1.36 -16.99
CA LEU A 8 8.68 0.09 -16.80
C LEU A 8 7.40 0.30 -15.99
N ILE A 9 6.32 -0.35 -16.43
CA ILE A 9 5.06 -0.40 -15.70
C ILE A 9 4.87 -1.83 -15.20
N LEU A 10 5.06 -2.02 -13.90
CA LEU A 10 4.82 -3.28 -13.22
C LEU A 10 3.41 -3.26 -12.65
N ARG A 11 2.71 -4.38 -12.76
CA ARG A 11 1.35 -4.54 -12.24
C ARG A 11 1.26 -5.86 -11.52
N ASP A 12 0.64 -5.83 -10.35
CA ASP A 12 0.38 -7.03 -9.57
C ASP A 12 -0.94 -6.87 -8.81
N ARG A 13 -1.41 -7.97 -8.23
CA ARG A 13 -2.64 -8.03 -7.46
C ARG A 13 -2.44 -8.84 -6.20
N LEU A 14 -2.85 -8.25 -5.08
CA LEU A 14 -2.95 -8.92 -3.79
C LEU A 14 -4.42 -9.21 -3.48
N GLN A 15 -4.71 -10.42 -3.02
CA GLN A 15 -6.03 -10.81 -2.52
C GLN A 15 -5.92 -11.11 -1.03
N PHE A 16 -6.84 -10.58 -0.23
CA PHE A 16 -6.90 -10.81 1.21
C PHE A 16 -8.35 -10.93 1.67
N THR A 17 -8.56 -11.63 2.79
CA THR A 17 -9.88 -11.84 3.39
C THR A 17 -9.87 -11.27 4.79
N LEU A 18 -10.84 -10.41 5.08
CA LEU A 18 -11.07 -9.90 6.43
C LEU A 18 -11.69 -10.99 7.30
N ASP A 19 -11.41 -10.98 8.59
CA ASP A 19 -12.02 -11.93 9.51
C ASP A 19 -13.52 -11.61 9.79
N GLY A 20 -14.14 -12.38 10.69
CA GLY A 20 -15.55 -12.21 11.04
C GLY A 20 -15.90 -10.89 11.74
N SER A 21 -14.90 -10.16 12.25
CA SER A 21 -15.04 -8.82 12.84
C SER A 21 -14.71 -7.71 11.84
N GLY A 22 -14.20 -8.05 10.66
CA GLY A 22 -13.69 -7.07 9.70
C GLY A 22 -12.24 -6.66 9.97
N ASP A 23 -11.51 -7.43 10.77
CA ASP A 23 -10.11 -7.18 11.08
C ASP A 23 -9.19 -7.96 10.16
N LEU A 24 -7.99 -7.43 9.96
CA LEU A 24 -6.90 -8.10 9.29
C LEU A 24 -5.57 -7.69 9.92
N PRO A 25 -4.88 -8.59 10.65
CA PRO A 25 -3.49 -8.36 11.03
C PRO A 25 -2.63 -8.19 9.77
N VAL A 26 -1.50 -7.51 9.91
CA VAL A 26 -0.68 -7.13 8.76
C VAL A 26 -0.37 -8.34 7.87
N ASN A 27 -0.76 -8.23 6.61
CA ASN A 27 -0.52 -9.24 5.59
C ASN A 27 0.29 -8.61 4.46
N TYR A 28 1.26 -9.37 3.93
CA TYR A 28 2.21 -8.89 2.93
C TYR A 28 2.06 -9.65 1.61
N GLY A 29 1.83 -8.90 0.54
CA GLY A 29 2.18 -9.33 -0.81
C GLY A 29 3.64 -8.98 -1.11
N ARG A 30 4.37 -9.86 -1.81
CA ARG A 30 5.73 -9.59 -2.28
C ARG A 30 5.70 -9.39 -3.78
N ILE A 31 6.18 -8.24 -4.24
CA ILE A 31 6.43 -7.98 -5.65
C ILE A 31 7.88 -8.38 -5.90
N ASP A 32 8.05 -9.46 -6.66
CA ASP A 32 9.37 -9.95 -7.05
C ASP A 32 10.00 -9.01 -8.07
N LEU A 33 11.15 -8.44 -7.72
CA LEU A 33 11.91 -7.52 -8.57
C LEU A 33 13.26 -8.14 -8.97
N SER A 34 13.50 -9.43 -8.73
CA SER A 34 14.81 -10.06 -8.93
C SER A 34 15.37 -9.95 -10.34
N ASP A 35 14.50 -9.79 -11.34
CA ASP A 35 14.90 -9.58 -12.74
C ASP A 35 15.43 -8.17 -13.02
N TYR A 36 15.16 -7.22 -12.13
CA TYR A 36 15.49 -5.80 -12.27
C TYR A 36 16.44 -5.28 -11.19
N VAL A 37 16.56 -5.96 -10.06
CA VAL A 37 17.44 -5.58 -8.95
C VAL A 37 18.46 -6.68 -8.66
N SER A 38 19.73 -6.30 -8.62
CA SER A 38 20.82 -7.21 -8.26
C SER A 38 21.99 -6.45 -7.65
N VAL A 39 22.23 -6.70 -6.37
CA VAL A 39 23.39 -6.14 -5.64
C VAL A 39 24.71 -6.65 -6.23
N VAL A 40 24.73 -7.86 -6.80
CA VAL A 40 25.95 -8.44 -7.40
C VAL A 40 26.29 -7.79 -8.74
N ARG A 41 25.28 -7.29 -9.47
CA ARG A 41 25.45 -6.69 -10.80
C ARG A 41 25.34 -5.16 -10.80
N ASP A 42 25.26 -4.54 -9.62
CA ASP A 42 25.07 -3.08 -9.47
C ASP A 42 23.79 -2.57 -10.17
N GLU A 43 22.75 -3.41 -10.21
CA GLU A 43 21.45 -3.13 -10.83
C GLU A 43 20.43 -2.78 -9.75
N GLY A 44 19.75 -1.65 -9.92
CA GLY A 44 18.66 -1.22 -9.06
C GLY A 44 17.48 -0.72 -9.87
N LEU A 45 16.35 -0.58 -9.20
CA LEU A 45 15.13 -0.10 -9.80
C LEU A 45 14.71 1.20 -9.12
N GLN A 46 14.46 2.24 -9.91
CA GLN A 46 14.03 3.52 -9.40
C GLN A 46 12.50 3.61 -9.46
N ILE A 47 11.84 3.47 -8.32
CA ILE A 47 10.38 3.56 -8.19
C ILE A 47 9.97 5.02 -8.17
N LYS A 48 9.23 5.44 -9.20
CA LYS A 48 8.76 6.82 -9.37
C LYS A 48 7.39 7.03 -8.78
N GLU A 49 6.50 6.05 -8.96
CA GLU A 49 5.12 6.13 -8.51
C GLU A 49 4.61 4.73 -8.18
N ILE A 50 3.83 4.64 -7.10
CA ILE A 50 3.05 3.46 -6.76
C ILE A 50 1.61 3.92 -6.58
N THR A 51 0.70 3.27 -7.29
CA THR A 51 -0.73 3.52 -7.22
C THR A 51 -1.47 2.26 -6.80
N TYR A 52 -2.57 2.47 -6.07
CA TYR A 52 -3.39 1.43 -5.51
C TYR A 52 -4.83 1.59 -5.98
N GLN A 53 -5.50 0.48 -6.19
CA GLN A 53 -6.94 0.44 -6.34
C GLN A 53 -7.50 -0.73 -5.54
N LEU A 54 -8.26 -0.41 -4.49
CA LEU A 54 -9.09 -1.39 -3.82
C LEU A 54 -10.30 -1.76 -4.68
N ARG A 55 -10.63 -3.04 -4.68
CA ARG A 55 -11.75 -3.58 -5.44
C ARG A 55 -12.48 -4.66 -4.67
N ASN A 56 -13.79 -4.64 -4.79
CA ASN A 56 -14.64 -5.73 -4.32
C ASN A 56 -15.05 -6.57 -5.53
N THR A 57 -14.54 -7.81 -5.62
CA THR A 57 -14.80 -8.74 -6.72
C THR A 57 -15.85 -9.80 -6.39
N SER A 58 -16.74 -9.52 -5.42
CA SER A 58 -17.87 -10.39 -5.12
C SER A 58 -18.60 -10.80 -6.42
N PRO A 59 -18.86 -12.11 -6.63
CA PRO A 59 -19.48 -12.61 -7.84
C PRO A 59 -20.92 -12.09 -8.06
N THR A 60 -21.52 -11.46 -7.05
CA THR A 60 -22.84 -10.82 -7.12
C THR A 60 -22.80 -9.39 -7.64
N ASN A 61 -21.62 -8.76 -7.69
CA ASN A 61 -21.46 -7.36 -8.09
C ASN A 61 -21.23 -7.24 -9.60
N GLN A 62 -21.80 -6.21 -10.21
CA GLN A 62 -21.63 -5.88 -11.63
C GLN A 62 -20.46 -4.89 -11.87
N THR A 63 -19.92 -4.29 -10.82
CA THR A 63 -18.77 -3.38 -10.86
C THR A 63 -17.76 -3.78 -9.79
N ALA A 64 -16.49 -3.42 -10.00
CA ALA A 64 -15.41 -3.69 -9.05
C ALA A 64 -15.17 -2.51 -8.08
N VAL A 65 -16.12 -1.57 -7.98
CA VAL A 65 -15.98 -0.38 -7.14
C VAL A 65 -16.00 -0.80 -5.68
N PHE A 66 -14.98 -0.37 -4.92
CA PHE A 66 -14.90 -0.62 -3.50
C PHE A 66 -15.87 0.29 -2.73
N ASN A 67 -16.58 -0.26 -1.75
CA ASN A 67 -17.47 0.52 -0.89
C ASN A 67 -16.63 1.37 0.07
N PRO A 68 -16.69 2.71 0.02
CA PRO A 68 -15.88 3.56 0.88
C PRO A 68 -16.36 3.56 2.34
N VAL A 69 -17.57 3.04 2.64
CA VAL A 69 -18.07 2.87 4.00
C VAL A 69 -17.59 1.53 4.54
N LEU A 70 -16.60 1.58 5.43
CA LEU A 70 -15.91 0.39 5.96
C LEU A 70 -16.66 -0.29 7.11
N CYS A 71 -17.51 0.43 7.83
CA CYS A 71 -18.23 -0.09 8.99
C CYS A 71 -19.74 0.12 8.97
N ASP A 72 -20.45 -0.62 9.84
CA ASP A 72 -21.88 -0.60 10.04
C ASP A 72 -22.28 0.20 11.29
N ALA A 73 -23.56 0.16 11.67
CA ALA A 73 -24.11 0.92 12.78
C ALA A 73 -23.63 0.49 14.19
N THR A 74 -22.79 -0.54 14.30
CA THR A 74 -22.22 -0.97 15.58
C THR A 74 -20.89 -0.28 15.89
N GLU A 75 -20.15 0.16 14.87
CA GLU A 75 -18.84 0.80 15.05
C GLU A 75 -18.87 2.31 14.86
N ALA A 76 -17.98 3.00 15.56
CA ALA A 76 -17.82 4.45 15.42
C ALA A 76 -16.72 4.81 14.42
N PHE A 77 -15.70 3.97 14.30
CA PHE A 77 -14.54 4.22 13.45
C PHE A 77 -14.03 2.90 12.88
N ALA A 78 -13.67 2.91 11.60
CA ALA A 78 -13.00 1.80 10.94
C ALA A 78 -11.89 2.32 10.05
N SER A 79 -10.84 1.51 9.88
CA SER A 79 -9.67 1.92 9.11
C SER A 79 -9.03 0.77 8.36
N MET A 80 -8.49 1.11 7.20
CA MET A 80 -7.64 0.23 6.40
C MET A 80 -6.36 0.99 6.04
N GLN A 81 -5.23 0.32 6.20
CA GLN A 81 -3.93 0.87 5.89
C GLN A 81 -3.21 -0.05 4.90
N ILE A 82 -2.69 0.56 3.83
CA ILE A 82 -1.92 -0.09 2.77
C ILE A 82 -0.61 0.66 2.63
N PHE A 83 0.50 -0.04 2.52
CA PHE A 83 1.81 0.60 2.46
C PHE A 83 2.81 -0.24 1.70
N ALA A 84 3.73 0.42 0.99
CA ALA A 84 4.88 -0.22 0.39
C ALA A 84 6.13 -0.04 1.27
N THR A 85 6.83 -1.14 1.50
CA THR A 85 8.06 -1.16 2.29
C THR A 85 9.06 -2.18 1.75
N THR A 86 10.35 -1.99 2.00
CA THR A 86 11.40 -3.00 1.69
C THR A 86 11.68 -3.93 2.88
N THR A 87 11.07 -3.70 4.05
CA THR A 87 11.22 -4.54 5.24
C THR A 87 9.87 -4.84 5.88
N ALA A 88 9.61 -6.09 6.25
CA ALA A 88 8.37 -6.45 6.93
C ALA A 88 8.35 -5.88 8.35
N TYR A 89 7.23 -5.30 8.73
CA TYR A 89 6.90 -4.87 10.09
C TYR A 89 6.02 -5.93 10.75
N GLU A 90 6.15 -6.09 12.07
CA GLU A 90 5.30 -7.02 12.83
C GLU A 90 3.88 -6.46 12.99
N SER A 91 3.75 -5.15 13.12
CA SER A 91 2.47 -4.45 13.28
C SER A 91 2.35 -3.27 12.32
N ALA A 92 1.15 -3.06 11.80
CA ALA A 92 0.82 -1.88 10.98
C ALA A 92 0.85 -0.57 11.80
N THR A 93 0.71 -0.65 13.13
CA THR A 93 0.77 0.53 14.03
C THR A 93 2.13 1.21 14.01
N ASP A 94 3.19 0.46 13.70
CA ASP A 94 4.57 0.95 13.69
C ASP A 94 4.95 1.58 12.34
N VAL A 95 4.03 1.52 11.37
CA VAL A 95 4.24 1.96 10.00
C VAL A 95 3.68 3.35 9.79
N GLY A 96 4.58 4.34 9.84
CA GLY A 96 4.34 5.72 9.41
C GLY A 96 5.23 6.10 8.24
N ILE A 97 4.97 7.27 7.65
CA ILE A 97 5.82 7.81 6.56
C ILE A 97 7.23 8.17 7.00
N ALA A 98 7.44 8.30 8.32
CA ALA A 98 8.74 8.54 8.91
C ALA A 98 9.41 7.24 9.36
N SER A 99 8.74 6.08 9.24
CA SER A 99 9.33 4.79 9.60
C SER A 99 10.33 4.35 8.54
N SER A 100 11.36 3.61 8.97
CA SER A 100 12.45 3.16 8.08
C SER A 100 11.88 2.37 6.91
N ASN A 101 12.48 2.52 5.73
CA ASN A 101 12.17 1.65 4.60
C ASN A 101 10.68 1.69 4.15
N VAL A 102 9.90 2.69 4.55
CA VAL A 102 8.52 2.89 4.06
C VAL A 102 8.55 3.88 2.89
N LEU A 103 8.03 3.44 1.74
CA LEU A 103 8.03 4.24 0.51
C LEU A 103 6.77 5.09 0.36
N ASN A 104 5.63 4.55 0.79
CA ASN A 104 4.36 5.25 0.82
C ASN A 104 3.42 4.62 1.86
N ASN A 105 2.34 5.34 2.15
CA ASN A 105 1.29 4.91 3.06
C ASN A 105 -0.05 5.46 2.56
N TYR A 106 -1.02 4.58 2.41
CA TYR A 106 -2.35 4.84 1.92
C TYR A 106 -3.37 4.38 2.98
N THR A 107 -4.21 5.30 3.43
CA THR A 107 -5.18 5.05 4.49
C THR A 107 -6.58 5.35 4.00
N LEU A 108 -7.51 4.44 4.24
CA LEU A 108 -8.95 4.70 4.20
C LEU A 108 -9.49 4.64 5.61
N THR A 109 -10.34 5.60 5.95
CA THR A 109 -11.02 5.63 7.24
C THR A 109 -12.47 5.99 7.05
N THR A 110 -13.34 5.32 7.78
CA THR A 110 -14.74 5.70 7.93
C THR A 110 -14.96 6.09 9.38
N ASN A 111 -15.51 7.27 9.61
CA ASN A 111 -15.97 7.72 10.91
C ASN A 111 -17.48 7.94 10.86
N ARG A 112 -18.19 7.44 11.87
CA ARG A 112 -19.62 7.62 12.00
C ARG A 112 -19.92 8.62 13.10
N PHE A 113 -20.69 9.64 12.75
CA PHE A 113 -21.24 10.59 13.70
C PHE A 113 -22.76 10.43 13.81
N GLY A 114 -23.27 10.26 15.03
CA GLY A 114 -24.70 10.21 15.30
C GLY A 114 -25.10 9.06 16.22
N ASP A 115 -26.34 9.12 16.72
CA ASP A 115 -26.94 8.03 17.49
C ASP A 115 -27.46 6.94 16.54
N ALA A 116 -27.33 5.67 16.93
CA ALA A 116 -27.49 4.50 16.07
C ALA A 116 -28.93 4.30 15.52
N VAL A 117 -29.89 5.14 15.93
CA VAL A 117 -31.32 4.82 15.85
C VAL A 117 -32.10 5.63 14.79
N GLU A 118 -31.64 6.81 14.36
CA GLU A 118 -32.44 7.62 13.41
C GLU A 118 -31.64 8.25 12.24
N PHE A 119 -30.44 8.79 12.46
CA PHE A 119 -29.60 9.36 11.40
C PHE A 119 -28.11 9.24 11.72
N ALA A 120 -27.38 8.49 10.90
CA ALA A 120 -25.92 8.41 10.95
C ALA A 120 -25.31 9.20 9.79
N ILE A 121 -24.34 10.07 10.10
CA ILE A 121 -23.49 10.74 9.11
C ILE A 121 -22.20 9.93 9.01
N TRP A 122 -21.85 9.57 7.78
CA TRP A 122 -20.62 8.86 7.47
C TRP A 122 -19.60 9.83 6.89
N GLU A 123 -18.47 9.98 7.57
CA GLU A 123 -17.31 10.70 7.06
C GLU A 123 -16.29 9.68 6.57
N ASN A 124 -16.15 9.58 5.25
CA ASN A 124 -15.13 8.75 4.62
C ASN A 124 -13.95 9.63 4.22
N GLN A 125 -12.76 9.21 4.59
CA GLN A 125 -11.53 9.89 4.24
C GLN A 125 -10.54 8.91 3.63
N GLU A 126 -10.01 9.29 2.49
CA GLU A 126 -8.92 8.63 1.79
C GLU A 126 -7.69 9.55 1.85
N ARG A 127 -6.54 9.01 2.25
CA ARG A 127 -5.27 9.74 2.20
C ARG A 127 -4.17 8.86 1.68
N PHE A 128 -3.61 9.28 0.54
CA PHE A 128 -2.35 8.76 0.06
C PHE A 128 -1.20 9.68 0.50
N ARG A 129 -0.14 9.09 1.01
CA ARG A 129 1.11 9.77 1.37
C ARG A 129 2.25 8.99 0.75
N GLY A 130 2.83 9.52 -0.31
CA GLY A 130 3.93 8.88 -1.01
C GLY A 130 4.57 9.84 -1.98
N VAL A 131 5.54 9.34 -2.73
CA VAL A 131 6.14 10.09 -3.82
C VAL A 131 5.12 10.14 -4.96
N TYR A 132 4.40 11.25 -5.04
CA TYR A 132 3.76 11.65 -6.28
C TYR A 132 4.86 11.95 -7.31
N ASP A 133 4.53 11.86 -8.60
CA ASP A 133 5.38 12.05 -9.81
C ASP A 133 6.10 13.43 -9.92
N LEU A 134 6.34 14.11 -8.80
CA LEU A 134 7.11 15.35 -8.65
C LEU A 134 8.60 15.14 -8.36
N HIS A 135 9.06 13.95 -7.94
CA HIS A 135 10.50 13.67 -7.84
C HIS A 135 10.96 12.95 -9.12
N PRO A 136 11.64 13.63 -10.07
CA PRO A 136 12.03 13.04 -11.35
C PRO A 136 12.95 11.82 -11.18
N ASP A 137 13.63 11.76 -10.03
CA ASP A 137 14.56 10.70 -9.66
C ASP A 137 13.97 9.89 -8.49
N GLY A 138 12.83 9.19 -8.62
CA GLY A 138 12.14 8.46 -7.52
C GLY A 138 13.00 7.57 -6.57
N TYR A 139 12.36 6.81 -5.68
CA TYR A 139 13.08 6.01 -4.67
C TYR A 139 13.82 4.83 -5.30
N THR A 140 15.14 4.72 -5.08
CA THR A 140 15.94 3.60 -5.62
C THR A 140 15.83 2.41 -4.68
N VAL A 141 15.40 1.27 -5.21
CA VAL A 141 15.38 -0.02 -4.50
C VAL A 141 16.38 -0.98 -5.14
N VAL A 142 16.97 -1.83 -4.29
CA VAL A 142 17.90 -2.91 -4.68
C VAL A 142 17.43 -4.27 -4.18
N THR A 143 16.22 -4.31 -3.64
CA THR A 143 15.54 -5.48 -3.08
C THR A 143 14.10 -5.50 -3.58
N ASP A 144 13.43 -6.62 -3.35
CA ASP A 144 12.00 -6.73 -3.57
C ASP A 144 11.20 -5.74 -2.73
N LEU A 145 9.97 -5.52 -3.19
CA LEU A 145 9.02 -4.64 -2.54
C LEU A 145 7.93 -5.45 -1.86
N LEU A 146 7.62 -5.11 -0.63
CA LEU A 146 6.51 -5.67 0.13
C LEU A 146 5.36 -4.67 0.15
N ILE A 147 4.16 -5.15 -0.16
CA ILE A 147 2.91 -4.40 -0.05
C ILE A 147 2.17 -4.95 1.17
N GLY A 148 2.18 -4.18 2.26
CA GLY A 148 1.45 -4.49 3.48
C GLY A 148 0.01 -3.98 3.41
N VAL A 149 -0.93 -4.78 3.91
CA VAL A 149 -2.32 -4.41 4.14
C VAL A 149 -2.74 -4.81 5.55
N ALA A 150 -3.44 -3.92 6.24
CA ALA A 150 -4.06 -4.17 7.54
C ALA A 150 -5.40 -3.45 7.63
N ALA A 151 -6.32 -3.97 8.44
CA ALA A 151 -7.64 -3.39 8.65
C ALA A 151 -8.10 -3.58 10.09
N ASN A 152 -8.78 -2.58 10.63
CA ASN A 152 -9.44 -2.62 11.92
C ASN A 152 -10.91 -2.22 11.77
N ASP A 153 -11.79 -2.99 12.41
CA ASP A 153 -13.22 -2.72 12.59
C ASP A 153 -14.00 -2.54 11.27
N CYS A 154 -13.52 -3.12 10.16
CA CYS A 154 -14.16 -3.02 8.84
C CYS A 154 -15.34 -3.99 8.70
N ASN A 155 -16.25 -3.99 9.68
CA ASN A 155 -17.30 -4.99 9.83
C ASN A 155 -18.34 -5.01 8.69
N ALA A 156 -18.50 -3.92 7.92
CA ALA A 156 -19.33 -3.91 6.71
C ALA A 156 -18.75 -4.83 5.61
N LEU A 157 -17.50 -5.23 5.77
CA LEU A 157 -16.74 -6.14 4.92
C LEU A 157 -16.34 -7.42 5.69
N ALA A 158 -16.97 -7.71 6.83
CA ALA A 158 -16.66 -8.91 7.62
C ALA A 158 -16.75 -10.19 6.78
N GLY A 159 -15.69 -11.00 6.79
CA GLY A 159 -15.57 -12.22 6.00
C GLY A 159 -15.45 -12.01 4.49
N ALA A 160 -15.42 -10.77 4.00
CA ALA A 160 -15.31 -10.48 2.58
C ALA A 160 -13.87 -10.65 2.10
N THR A 161 -13.73 -11.15 0.88
CA THR A 161 -12.46 -11.18 0.16
C THR A 161 -12.36 -9.96 -0.75
N VAL A 162 -11.29 -9.19 -0.56
CA VAL A 162 -11.03 -7.94 -1.27
C VAL A 162 -9.77 -8.11 -2.11
N GLU A 163 -9.73 -7.41 -3.25
CA GLU A 163 -8.56 -7.36 -4.11
C GLU A 163 -7.94 -5.96 -4.08
N LEU A 164 -6.62 -5.91 -4.03
CA LEU A 164 -5.80 -4.71 -4.17
C LEU A 164 -5.01 -4.82 -5.47
N ASP A 165 -5.38 -4.02 -6.46
CA ASP A 165 -4.55 -3.85 -7.65
C ASP A 165 -3.43 -2.84 -7.34
N ILE A 166 -2.21 -3.20 -7.73
CA ILE A 166 -1.02 -2.38 -7.55
C ILE A 166 -0.42 -2.09 -8.92
N MET A 167 -0.12 -0.84 -9.19
CA MET A 167 0.65 -0.44 -10.37
C MET A 167 1.84 0.42 -9.94
N ILE A 168 3.02 -0.01 -10.38
CA ILE A 168 4.30 0.64 -10.10
C ILE A 168 4.86 1.16 -11.41
N ILE A 169 5.26 2.43 -11.42
CA ILE A 169 6.03 3.03 -12.50
C ILE A 169 7.47 3.15 -12.02
N ALA A 170 8.40 2.54 -12.74
CA ALA A 170 9.80 2.51 -12.36
C ALA A 170 10.74 2.63 -13.55
N GLU A 171 12.01 2.95 -13.31
CA GLU A 171 13.06 3.02 -14.33
C GLU A 171 14.30 2.24 -13.84
N PRO A 172 14.89 1.34 -14.66
CA PRO A 172 16.14 0.69 -14.32
C PRO A 172 17.28 1.71 -14.13
N ARG A 173 18.08 1.54 -13.08
CA ARG A 173 19.20 2.43 -12.77
C ARG A 173 20.42 1.62 -12.32
N LYS A 174 21.60 2.01 -12.80
CA LYS A 174 22.87 1.52 -12.23
C LYS A 174 23.13 2.16 -10.87
N VAL A 175 23.42 1.34 -9.87
CA VAL A 175 23.66 1.78 -8.49
C VAL A 175 25.15 1.68 -8.20
N ASN A 176 25.77 2.76 -7.72
CA ASN A 176 27.18 2.71 -7.35
C ASN A 176 27.34 2.32 -5.88
N LYS A 177 28.55 1.88 -5.47
CA LYS A 177 28.86 1.55 -4.06
C LYS A 177 28.51 2.66 -3.07
N LYS A 178 28.75 3.92 -3.45
CA LYS A 178 28.40 5.09 -2.62
C LYS A 178 26.88 5.24 -2.43
N ASP A 179 26.09 4.82 -3.42
CA ASP A 179 24.64 4.85 -3.33
C ASP A 179 24.15 3.72 -2.40
N LEU A 180 24.75 2.53 -2.49
CA LEU A 180 24.48 1.42 -1.56
C LEU A 180 24.84 1.78 -0.10
N GLU A 181 25.98 2.44 0.12
CA GLU A 181 26.39 2.92 1.45
C GLU A 181 25.40 3.96 2.01
N ARG A 182 24.86 4.84 1.16
CA ARG A 182 23.82 5.81 1.55
C ARG A 182 22.50 5.13 1.89
N MET A 183 22.09 4.12 1.12
CA MET A 183 20.88 3.35 1.41
C MET A 183 20.99 2.61 2.74
N LEU A 184 22.16 2.04 3.04
CA LEU A 184 22.42 1.39 4.33
C LEU A 184 22.41 2.39 5.50
N ALA A 185 23.03 3.56 5.31
CA ALA A 185 23.00 4.63 6.31
C ALA A 185 21.56 5.11 6.57
N GLN A 186 20.76 5.28 5.52
CA GLN A 186 19.36 5.68 5.64
C GLN A 186 18.49 4.61 6.33
N ALA A 187 18.79 3.32 6.13
CA ALA A 187 18.09 2.24 6.84
C ALA A 187 18.40 2.18 8.34
N THR A 188 19.52 2.79 8.78
CA THR A 188 19.96 2.85 10.19
C THR A 188 19.70 4.20 10.85
N ASP A 189 19.23 5.20 10.09
CA ASP A 189 18.89 6.53 10.57
C ASP A 189 17.44 6.55 11.10
N LEU A 190 17.22 5.82 12.20
CA LEU A 190 16.06 5.87 13.11
C LEU A 190 16.39 5.25 14.46
#